data_AF-A0A933L168-F1
#
_entry.id   AF-A0A933L168-F1
#
_cell.length_a   1.000
_cell.length_b   1.000
_cell.length_c   1.000
_cell.angle_alpha   90.00
_cell.angle_beta   90.00
_cell.angle_gamma   90.00
#
_symmetry.space_group_name_H-M   'P 1'
#
loop_
_entity.id
_entity.type
_entity.pdbx_description
1 polymer ?
#
loop_
_entity_poly.entity_id
_entity_poly.type
_entity_poly.pdbx_seq_one_letter_code
_entity_poly.pdbx_strand_id
1 'polypeptide(L)' 'MDEPLRIWGKLLLRLGLVLLALGLVPVLAVGTILPEVDPLIPVLLSLTVAPLGALALVAALILFLAALARRPPKGPS' A
#
# COMPACT_ATOMS: atom_id res chain seq x y z
N MET A 1 -12.87 18.09 -11.37
CA MET A 1 -13.61 17.24 -10.39
C MET A 1 -12.64 16.22 -9.75
N ASP A 2 -11.40 16.62 -9.48
CA ASP A 2 -10.29 15.70 -9.19
C ASP A 2 -9.90 15.67 -7.71
N GLU A 3 -10.48 16.57 -6.91
CA GLU A 3 -10.36 16.62 -5.46
C GLU A 3 -10.65 15.26 -4.79
N PRO A 4 -11.81 14.61 -5.04
CA PRO A 4 -12.11 13.31 -4.41
C PRO A 4 -11.13 12.23 -4.87
N LEU A 5 -10.73 12.22 -6.15
CA LEU A 5 -9.83 11.22 -6.71
C LEU A 5 -8.43 11.31 -6.07
N ARG A 6 -7.94 12.53 -5.83
CA ARG A 6 -6.66 12.77 -5.14
C ARG A 6 -6.72 12.42 -3.65
N ILE A 7 -7.83 12.69 -2.97
CA ILE A 7 -8.01 12.34 -1.56
C ILE A 7 -8.01 10.82 -1.39
N TRP A 8 -8.87 10.12 -2.14
CA TRP A 8 -8.95 8.66 -2.09
C TRP A 8 -7.64 7.98 -2.51
N GLY A 9 -6.96 8.51 -3.53
CA GLY A 9 -5.65 7.99 -3.94
C GLY A 9 -4.61 8.08 -2.82
N LYS A 10 -4.53 9.20 -2.09
CA LYS A 10 -3.61 9.35 -0.95
C LYS A 10 -3.97 8.44 0.22
N LEU A 11 -5.26 8.30 0.52
CA LEU A 11 -5.72 7.45 1.62
C LEU A 11 -5.44 5.98 1.34
N LEU A 12 -5.75 5.49 0.14
CA LEU A 12 -5.44 4.12 -0.28
C LEU A 12 -3.94 3.85 -0.31
N LEU A 13 -3.13 4.82 -0.74
CA LEU A 13 -1.67 4.70 -0.71
C LEU A 13 -1.16 4.55 0.73
N ARG A 14 -1.60 5.43 1.64
CA ARG A 14 -1.21 5.35 3.06
C ARG A 14 -1.67 4.04 3.70
N LEU A 15 -2.91 3.64 3.46
CA LEU A 15 -3.46 2.39 3.95
C LEU A 15 -2.65 1.19 3.43
N GLY A 16 -2.40 1.15 2.11
CA GLY A 16 -1.61 0.10 1.48
C GLY A 16 -0.21 -0.02 2.07
N LEU A 17 0.49 1.09 2.26
CA LEU A 17 1.81 1.11 2.88
C LEU A 17 1.79 0.62 4.34
N VAL A 18 0.80 1.05 5.13
CA VAL A 18 0.66 0.62 6.53
C VAL A 18 0.38 -0.87 6.62
N LEU A 19 -0.55 -1.38 5.80
CA LEU A 19 -0.88 -2.81 5.77
C LEU A 19 0.32 -3.64 5.28
N LEU A 20 1.03 -3.17 4.26
CA LEU A 20 2.23 -3.86 3.77
C LEU A 20 3.33 -3.91 4.85
N ALA A 21 3.54 -2.82 5.57
CA ALA A 21 4.49 -2.76 6.67
C ALA A 21 4.07 -3.71 7.81
N LEU A 22 2.79 -3.72 8.19
CA LEU A 22 2.28 -4.66 9.19
C LEU A 22 2.42 -6.11 8.75
N GLY A 23 2.24 -6.42 7.47
CA GLY A 23 2.41 -7.77 6.93
C GLY A 23 3.87 -8.22 6.86
N LEU A 24 4.79 -7.35 6.45
CA LEU A 24 6.18 -7.74 6.14
C LEU A 24 7.15 -7.50 7.31
N VAL A 25 7.02 -6.40 8.04
CA VAL A 25 7.98 -6.02 9.10
C VAL A 25 8.07 -7.08 10.19
N PRO A 26 6.97 -7.66 10.71
CA PRO A 26 7.05 -8.70 11.73
C PRO A 26 7.76 -9.96 11.23
N VAL A 27 7.53 -10.36 9.98
CA VAL A 27 8.18 -11.53 9.36
C VAL A 27 9.68 -11.29 9.24
N LEU A 28 10.08 -10.11 8.74
CA LEU A 28 11.49 -9.74 8.62
C LEU A 28 12.17 -9.63 9.99
N ALA A 29 11.50 -9.05 10.98
CA ALA A 29 12.02 -8.89 12.33
C ALA A 29 12.26 -10.25 13.00
N VAL A 30 11.33 -11.18 12.92
CA VAL A 30 11.51 -12.54 13.47
C VAL A 30 12.57 -13.31 12.68
N GLY A 31 12.58 -13.22 11.36
CA GLY A 31 13.56 -13.92 10.52
C GLY A 31 15.00 -13.41 10.63
N THR A 32 15.24 -12.22 11.18
CA THR A 32 16.59 -11.60 11.20
C THR A 32 17.06 -11.12 12.58
N ILE A 33 16.16 -10.60 13.42
CA ILE A 33 16.49 -9.98 14.72
C ILE A 33 16.12 -10.89 15.88
N LEU A 34 15.00 -11.61 15.78
CA LEU A 34 14.45 -12.45 16.84
C LEU A 34 14.28 -13.91 16.38
N PRO A 35 15.35 -14.61 15.98
CA PRO A 35 15.27 -15.95 15.37
C PRO A 35 14.76 -17.03 16.33
N GLU A 36 14.79 -16.78 17.64
CA GLU A 36 14.28 -17.70 18.67
C GLU A 36 12.76 -17.63 18.83
N VAL A 37 12.10 -16.64 18.22
CA VAL A 37 10.65 -16.47 18.26
C VAL A 37 10.01 -17.27 17.13
N ASP A 38 8.91 -17.98 17.43
CA ASP A 38 8.16 -18.73 16.42
C ASP A 38 7.62 -17.80 15.31
N PRO A 39 8.03 -18.01 14.04
CA PRO A 39 7.59 -17.18 12.92
C PRO A 39 6.16 -17.45 12.46
N LEU A 40 5.47 -18.47 12.97
CA LEU A 40 4.14 -18.86 12.50
C LEU A 40 3.13 -17.71 12.55
N ILE A 41 3.07 -16.98 13.65
CA ILE A 41 2.14 -15.85 13.82
C ILE A 41 2.45 -14.71 12.81
N PRO A 42 3.69 -14.20 12.71
CA PRO A 42 4.06 -13.24 11.67
C PRO A 42 3.74 -13.71 10.26
N VAL A 43 4.00 -14.98 9.94
CA VAL A 43 3.76 -15.54 8.61
C VAL A 43 2.27 -15.55 8.28
N LEU A 44 1.42 -16.03 9.18
CA LEU A 44 -0.04 -16.01 9.00
C LEU A 44 -0.59 -14.59 8.87
N LEU A 45 -0.04 -13.65 9.64
CA LEU A 45 -0.38 -12.23 9.52
C LEU A 45 0.05 -11.66 8.17
N SER A 46 1.21 -12.05 7.65
CA SER A 46 1.65 -11.63 6.30
C SER A 46 0.76 -12.17 5.19
N LEU A 47 0.30 -13.42 5.29
CA LEU A 47 -0.57 -14.06 4.29
C LEU A 47 -1.95 -13.41 4.17
N THR A 48 -2.37 -12.63 5.18
CA THR A 48 -3.65 -11.93 5.17
C THR A 48 -3.48 -10.44 4.93
N VAL A 49 -2.60 -9.79 5.69
CA VAL A 49 -2.44 -8.34 5.70
C VAL A 49 -1.62 -7.85 4.50
N ALA A 50 -0.59 -8.58 4.06
CA ALA A 50 0.23 -8.14 2.93
C ALA A 50 -0.55 -8.15 1.59
N PRO A 51 -1.39 -9.17 1.26
CA PRO A 51 -2.26 -9.11 0.09
C PRO A 51 -3.24 -7.94 0.12
N LEU A 52 -3.84 -7.64 1.28
CA LEU A 52 -4.72 -6.48 1.43
C LEU A 52 -3.98 -5.16 1.20
N GLY A 53 -2.76 -5.04 1.72
CA GLY A 53 -1.88 -3.89 1.45
C GLY A 53 -1.55 -3.75 -0.03
N ALA A 54 -1.22 -4.87 -0.70
CA ALA A 54 -0.96 -4.88 -2.14
C ALA A 54 -2.19 -4.44 -2.95
N LEU A 55 -3.38 -4.93 -2.62
CA LEU A 55 -4.64 -4.51 -3.26
C LEU A 55 -4.91 -3.02 -3.07
N ALA A 56 -4.68 -2.48 -1.88
CA ALA A 56 -4.83 -1.05 -1.61
C ALA A 56 -3.82 -0.20 -2.42
N LEU A 57 -2.58 -0.67 -2.58
CA LEU A 57 -1.57 -0.02 -3.43
C LEU A 57 -1.98 -0.06 -4.92
N VAL A 58 -2.49 -1.19 -5.41
CA VAL A 58 -3.01 -1.29 -6.79
C VAL A 58 -4.16 -0.33 -7.01
N ALA A 59 -5.10 -0.24 -6.07
CA ALA A 59 -6.21 0.72 -6.15
C ALA A 59 -5.71 2.17 -6.16
N ALA A 60 -4.75 2.51 -5.30
CA ALA A 60 -4.13 3.83 -5.27
C ALA A 60 -3.44 4.17 -6.61
N LEU A 61 -2.74 3.20 -7.20
CA LEU A 61 -2.08 3.35 -8.50
C LEU A 61 -3.10 3.61 -9.62
N ILE A 62 -4.21 2.87 -9.64
CA ILE A 62 -5.29 3.07 -10.62
C ILE A 62 -5.86 4.50 -10.50
N LEU A 63 -6.13 4.96 -9.28
CA LEU A 63 -6.63 6.32 -9.06
C LEU A 63 -5.62 7.39 -9.47
N PHE A 64 -4.33 7.15 -9.23
CA PHE A 64 -3.26 8.03 -9.66
C PHE A 64 -3.19 8.13 -11.20
N LEU A 65 -3.23 6.99 -11.90
CA LEU A 65 -3.24 6.95 -13.37
C LEU A 65 -4.49 7.62 -13.93
N ALA A 66 -5.66 7.40 -13.32
CA ALA A 66 -6.90 8.05 -13.71
C ALA A 66 -6.83 9.58 -13.53
N ALA A 67 -6.23 10.06 -12.44
CA ALA A 67 -6.00 11.50 -12.23
C ALA A 67 -5.01 12.09 -13.24
N LEU A 68 -3.99 11.32 -13.64
CA LEU A 68 -3.00 11.75 -14.63
C LEU A 68 -3.62 11.85 -16.03
N ALA A 69 -4.41 10.86 -16.44
CA ALA A 69 -5.11 10.85 -17.73
C ALA A 69 -6.15 11.98 -17.87
N ARG A 70 -6.69 12.47 -16.75
CA ARG A 70 -7.67 13.57 -16.71
C ARG A 70 -7.04 14.96 -16.67
N ARG A 71 -5.71 15.08 -16.53
CA ARG A 71 -5.06 16.41 -16.55
C ARG A 71 -5.21 17.04 -17.94
N PRO A 72 -5.78 18.25 -18.05
CA PRO A 72 -5.82 18.95 -19.33
C PRO A 72 -4.39 19.19 -19.82
N PRO A 73 -4.15 19.16 -21.14
CA PRO A 73 -2.85 19.50 -21.70
C PRO A 73 -2.45 20.89 -21.19
N LYS A 74 -1.24 20.99 -20.66
CA LYS A 74 -0.68 22.24 -20.15
C LYS A 74 -0.53 23.17 -21.35
N GLY A 75 -1.51 24.05 -21.58
CA GLY A 75 -1.45 25.07 -22.61
C GLY A 75 -0.20 25.94 -22.41
N PRO A 76 0.45 26.40 -23.49
CA PRO A 76 1.68 27.17 -23.40
C PRO A 76 1.45 28.40 -22.51
N SER A 77 2.28 28.51 -21.47
CA SER A 77 2.36 29.68 -20.60
C SER A 77 3.05 30.84 -21.32
#